data_AF-A0A1Z5K8R8-F1
#
_entry.id   AF-A0A1Z5K8R8-F1
#
_cell.length_a   1.000
_cell.length_b   1.000
_cell.length_c   1.000
_cell.angle_alpha   90.00
_cell.angle_beta   90.00
_cell.angle_gamma   90.00
#
_symmetry.space_group_name_H-M   'P 1'
#
loop_
_entity.id
_entity.type
_entity.pdbx_description
1 polymer ?
#
loop_
_entity_poly.entity_id
_entity_poly.type
_entity_poly.pdbx_seq_one_letter_code
_entity_poly.pdbx_strand_id
1 'polypeptide(L)'
;MKLPTYIYIALSVLVPAQGFTQQPFIRRHHSKGTLIIEKGTSGIRNHVYLRAEEWTGDVVAGGAIQGCSIQLVEGSVTEWIVTIDGVEADLGRFSQAIYKKIIADAKQQRFQGFRPGTIPPHLEPTYRAFTMDECARETVLEALQQNNIRPFESSRSEMTIERISFPPPVPKRSKKSKQKADAPAEVAPEWLTKKSMKEAVDAGWQPGQSFSFVATGVKGQKLKDQDAAAAMPLGANY
;
A
#
# COMPACT_ATOMS: atom_id res chain seq x y z
N MET A 1 -16.59 -47.06 -43.59
CA MET A 1 -15.57 -46.19 -42.96
C MET A 1 -15.98 -45.99 -41.51
N LYS A 2 -15.15 -46.43 -40.56
CA LYS A 2 -15.46 -46.49 -39.12
C LYS A 2 -14.96 -45.21 -38.44
N LEU A 3 -15.83 -44.51 -37.72
CA LEU A 3 -15.51 -43.35 -36.88
C LEU A 3 -15.09 -43.84 -35.47
N PRO A 4 -14.12 -43.20 -34.79
CA PRO A 4 -13.71 -43.59 -33.46
C PRO A 4 -14.62 -42.99 -32.38
N THR A 5 -15.08 -43.87 -31.50
CA THR A 5 -15.83 -43.59 -30.26
C THR A 5 -14.88 -43.04 -29.18
N TYR A 6 -15.14 -41.85 -28.65
CA TYR A 6 -14.43 -41.31 -27.48
C TYR A 6 -15.16 -41.69 -26.19
N ILE A 7 -14.44 -42.35 -25.28
CA ILE A 7 -14.91 -42.70 -23.93
C ILE A 7 -14.39 -41.63 -22.97
N TYR A 8 -15.31 -40.89 -22.34
CA TYR A 8 -15.01 -40.01 -21.20
C TYR A 8 -14.99 -40.85 -19.92
N ILE A 9 -13.84 -40.92 -19.25
CA ILE A 9 -13.72 -41.47 -17.89
C ILE A 9 -13.70 -40.30 -16.92
N ALA A 10 -14.80 -40.12 -16.19
CA ALA A 10 -14.87 -39.24 -15.03
C ALA A 10 -14.17 -39.92 -13.85
N LEU A 11 -13.03 -39.38 -13.42
CA LEU A 11 -12.37 -39.78 -12.17
C LEU A 11 -12.65 -38.72 -11.11
N SER A 12 -13.68 -38.98 -10.29
CA SER A 12 -13.91 -38.27 -9.04
C SER A 12 -13.04 -38.91 -7.96
N VAL A 13 -12.02 -38.21 -7.47
CA VAL A 13 -11.27 -38.63 -6.27
C VAL A 13 -11.46 -37.61 -5.16
N LEU A 14 -11.93 -38.18 -4.06
CA LEU A 14 -12.35 -37.60 -2.80
C LEU A 14 -11.16 -37.05 -2.00
N VAL A 15 -11.39 -35.88 -1.39
CA VAL A 15 -10.55 -35.21 -0.39
C VAL A 15 -10.43 -36.05 0.89
N PRO A 16 -9.30 -35.96 1.61
CA PRO A 16 -9.43 -35.62 3.03
C PRO A 16 -8.65 -34.37 3.42
N ALA A 17 -9.38 -33.49 4.10
CA ALA A 17 -8.89 -32.27 4.71
C ALA A 17 -8.00 -32.61 5.90
N GLN A 18 -6.79 -32.06 5.93
CA GLN A 18 -5.99 -31.99 7.15
C GLN A 18 -5.90 -30.53 7.57
N GLY A 19 -6.55 -30.24 8.70
CA GLY A 19 -6.60 -28.94 9.32
C GLY A 19 -5.24 -28.52 9.88
N PHE A 20 -4.92 -27.25 9.69
CA PHE A 20 -3.88 -26.56 10.44
C PHE A 20 -4.52 -25.30 11.04
N THR A 21 -5.21 -25.47 12.16
CA THR A 21 -5.71 -24.37 12.99
C THR A 21 -4.61 -23.94 13.94
N GLN A 22 -3.83 -22.92 13.58
CA GLN A 22 -3.10 -22.14 14.59
C GLN A 22 -4.07 -21.12 15.20
N GLN A 23 -4.71 -21.50 16.29
CA GLN A 23 -5.29 -20.52 17.22
C GLN A 23 -4.16 -19.94 18.09
N PRO A 24 -4.06 -18.61 18.24
CA PRO A 24 -3.28 -18.03 19.32
C PRO A 24 -4.03 -18.23 20.65
N PHE A 25 -3.48 -19.10 21.48
CA PHE A 25 -3.89 -19.34 22.86
C PHE A 25 -3.59 -18.09 23.72
N ILE A 26 -4.61 -17.25 23.96
CA ILE A 26 -4.52 -16.15 24.93
C ILE A 26 -4.62 -16.75 26.34
N ARG A 27 -3.47 -16.98 26.96
CA ARG A 27 -3.38 -17.38 28.37
C ARG A 27 -3.50 -16.13 29.26
N ARG A 28 -4.71 -15.85 29.74
CA ARG A 28 -4.91 -14.90 30.85
C ARG A 28 -4.38 -15.53 32.14
N HIS A 29 -3.27 -15.02 32.66
CA HIS A 29 -2.85 -15.26 34.03
C HIS A 29 -3.35 -14.12 34.91
N HIS A 30 -4.36 -14.43 35.73
CA HIS A 30 -4.61 -13.70 36.97
C HIS A 30 -3.63 -14.21 38.02
N SER A 31 -2.73 -13.36 38.51
CA SER A 31 -2.13 -13.55 39.82
C SER A 31 -2.30 -12.28 40.64
N LYS A 32 -2.98 -12.43 41.77
CA LYS A 32 -3.02 -11.50 42.89
C LYS A 32 -1.66 -11.57 43.58
N GLY A 33 -1.05 -10.42 43.92
CA GLY A 33 0.22 -10.41 44.63
C GLY A 33 0.68 -9.01 45.03
N THR A 34 0.25 -8.59 46.21
CA THR A 34 1.01 -7.87 47.24
C THR A 34 1.75 -6.58 46.87
N LEU A 35 1.21 -5.47 47.39
CA LEU A 35 1.90 -4.19 47.60
C LEU A 35 3.15 -4.38 48.47
N ILE A 36 4.33 -4.06 47.92
CA ILE A 36 5.50 -3.69 48.70
C ILE A 36 5.92 -2.30 48.24
N ILE A 37 5.82 -1.35 49.17
CA ILE A 37 6.28 0.03 49.04
C ILE A 37 7.77 0.03 49.35
N GLU A 38 8.61 0.24 48.34
CA GLU A 38 10.00 0.63 48.57
C GLU A 38 10.24 2.03 47.99
N LYS A 39 10.58 2.94 48.90
CA LYS A 39 11.13 4.27 48.61
C LYS A 39 12.57 4.10 48.13
N GLY A 40 12.94 4.71 47.00
CA GLY A 40 14.36 4.80 46.65
C GLY A 40 14.68 5.37 45.28
N THR A 41 15.20 6.60 45.31
CA THR A 41 16.18 7.17 44.37
C THR A 41 15.76 7.47 42.92
N SER A 42 15.46 8.76 42.73
CA SER A 42 15.68 9.60 41.56
C SER A 42 16.76 9.11 40.58
N GLY A 43 16.30 8.48 39.49
CA GLY A 43 17.04 8.36 38.24
C GLY A 43 16.37 9.24 37.19
N ILE A 44 17.09 10.23 36.70
CA ILE A 44 16.68 11.16 35.64
C ILE A 44 16.36 10.36 34.37
N ARG A 45 15.09 10.01 34.18
CA ARG A 45 14.57 9.56 32.89
C ARG A 45 14.45 10.79 32.01
N ASN A 46 15.42 10.98 31.12
CA ASN A 46 15.22 11.74 29.91
C ASN A 46 14.11 11.03 29.11
N HIS A 47 12.86 11.38 29.40
CA HIS A 47 11.74 11.16 28.50
C HIS A 47 12.01 12.06 27.29
N VAL A 48 12.81 11.55 26.36
CA VAL A 48 12.81 12.04 24.98
C VAL A 48 11.43 11.67 24.46
N TYR A 49 10.47 12.59 24.62
CA TYR A 49 9.33 12.67 23.74
C TYR A 49 9.91 12.83 22.34
N LEU A 50 10.12 11.71 21.64
CA LEU A 50 10.11 11.71 20.20
C LEU A 50 8.71 12.21 19.86
N ARG A 51 8.64 13.51 19.61
CA ARG A 51 7.50 14.19 19.02
C ARG A 51 7.24 13.43 17.73
N ALA A 52 6.30 12.49 17.77
CA ALA A 52 5.63 12.06 16.57
C ALA A 52 5.15 13.38 15.96
N GLU A 53 5.71 13.75 14.81
CA GLU A 53 5.01 14.69 13.95
C GLU A 53 3.70 13.98 13.62
N GLU A 54 2.70 14.33 14.44
CA GLU A 54 1.32 13.94 14.29
C GLU A 54 0.95 14.34 12.88
N TRP A 55 0.75 13.33 12.03
CA TRP A 55 0.21 13.53 10.70
C TRP A 55 -1.09 14.32 10.88
N THR A 56 -1.13 15.60 10.50
CA THR A 56 -2.31 16.47 10.70
C THR A 56 -3.48 16.07 9.85
N GLY A 57 -3.26 15.25 8.83
CA GLY A 57 -4.34 14.57 8.15
C GLY A 57 -5.28 15.57 7.52
N ASP A 58 -4.74 16.72 7.10
CA ASP A 58 -5.40 17.70 6.27
C ASP A 58 -5.64 17.08 4.90
N VAL A 59 -6.46 16.02 4.89
CA VAL A 59 -7.40 15.73 3.83
C VAL A 59 -8.20 17.01 3.76
N VAL A 60 -8.03 17.77 2.67
CA VAL A 60 -8.85 18.94 2.38
C VAL A 60 -10.29 18.57 2.72
N ALA A 61 -10.95 19.31 3.61
CA ALA A 61 -12.32 19.01 3.99
C ALA A 61 -13.18 18.99 2.70
N GLY A 62 -13.61 17.79 2.26
CA GLY A 62 -14.28 17.58 0.97
C GLY A 62 -13.37 17.22 -0.23
N GLY A 63 -12.12 16.82 -0.01
CA GLY A 63 -11.14 16.55 -1.06
C GLY A 63 -11.33 15.19 -1.72
N ALA A 64 -12.02 15.16 -2.86
CA ALA A 64 -11.97 14.01 -3.77
C ALA A 64 -10.55 13.86 -4.34
N ILE A 65 -10.07 12.62 -4.43
CA ILE A 65 -8.86 12.26 -5.17
C ILE A 65 -9.05 12.73 -6.61
N GLN A 66 -8.13 13.60 -7.06
CA GLN A 66 -8.07 14.05 -8.45
C GLN A 66 -7.27 13.04 -9.30
N GLY A 67 -7.31 13.16 -10.62
CA GLY A 67 -6.54 12.28 -11.51
C GLY A 67 -7.02 10.84 -11.58
N CYS A 68 -8.24 10.54 -11.12
CA CYS A 68 -8.80 9.20 -11.19
C CYS A 68 -9.87 9.09 -12.30
N SER A 69 -9.73 8.07 -13.14
CA SER A 69 -10.74 7.66 -14.11
C SER A 69 -11.14 6.21 -13.87
N ILE A 70 -12.45 5.95 -13.74
CA ILE A 70 -13.00 4.62 -13.47
C ILE A 70 -13.90 4.21 -14.62
N GLN A 71 -13.66 3.03 -15.19
CA GLN A 71 -14.41 2.48 -16.31
C GLN A 71 -14.89 1.07 -15.97
N LEU A 72 -16.15 0.76 -16.25
CA LEU A 72 -16.68 -0.59 -16.12
C LEU A 72 -16.18 -1.44 -17.28
N VAL A 73 -15.71 -2.66 -17.00
CA VAL A 73 -15.28 -3.60 -18.05
C VAL A 73 -16.49 -4.04 -18.87
N GLU A 74 -16.35 -4.03 -20.20
CA GLU A 74 -17.42 -4.45 -21.12
C GLU A 74 -17.84 -5.90 -20.83
N GLY A 75 -19.15 -6.12 -20.65
CA GLY A 75 -19.72 -7.44 -20.32
C GLY A 75 -19.60 -7.82 -18.84
N SER A 76 -18.94 -7.02 -18.00
CA SER A 76 -18.93 -7.21 -16.55
C SER A 76 -19.93 -6.28 -15.85
N VAL A 77 -20.46 -6.73 -14.72
CA VAL A 77 -21.34 -5.94 -13.85
C VAL A 77 -20.59 -5.41 -12.62
N THR A 78 -19.45 -6.01 -12.31
CA THR A 78 -18.74 -5.78 -11.04
C THR A 78 -17.26 -5.51 -11.21
N GLU A 79 -16.72 -5.61 -12.42
CA GLU A 79 -15.29 -5.42 -12.67
C GLU A 79 -15.01 -4.06 -13.29
N TRP A 80 -14.01 -3.39 -12.75
CA TRP A 80 -13.65 -2.02 -13.07
C TRP A 80 -12.18 -1.94 -13.47
N ILE A 81 -11.88 -1.01 -14.36
CA ILE A 81 -10.53 -0.54 -14.69
C ILE A 81 -10.39 0.85 -14.08
N VAL A 82 -9.38 1.04 -13.25
CA VAL A 82 -9.11 2.32 -12.58
C VAL A 82 -7.78 2.84 -13.11
N THR A 83 -7.78 4.04 -13.68
CA THR A 83 -6.58 4.74 -14.14
C THR A 83 -6.30 5.90 -13.20
N ILE A 84 -5.08 5.95 -12.67
CA ILE A 84 -4.64 6.96 -11.70
C ILE A 84 -3.50 7.77 -12.28
N ASP A 85 -3.65 9.09 -12.33
CA ASP A 85 -2.56 10.05 -12.50
C ASP A 85 -1.95 10.38 -11.13
N GLY A 86 -0.71 9.95 -10.91
CA GLY A 86 -0.04 10.10 -9.63
C GLY A 86 0.41 11.52 -9.30
N VAL A 87 0.41 12.45 -10.25
CA VAL A 87 0.69 13.86 -9.97
C VAL A 87 -0.56 14.53 -9.41
N GLU A 88 -1.69 14.37 -10.09
CA GLU A 88 -2.97 14.93 -9.64
C GLU A 88 -3.46 14.27 -8.33
N ALA A 89 -3.21 12.97 -8.15
CA ALA A 89 -3.55 12.24 -6.93
C ALA A 89 -2.54 12.43 -5.76
N ASP A 90 -1.52 13.28 -5.93
CA ASP A 90 -0.45 13.54 -4.92
C ASP A 90 0.21 12.26 -4.35
N LEU A 91 0.44 11.25 -5.20
CA LEU A 91 1.01 9.96 -4.78
C LEU A 91 2.46 10.06 -4.32
N GLY A 92 3.18 11.11 -4.72
CA GLY A 92 4.51 11.38 -4.20
C GLY A 92 4.48 11.57 -2.68
N ARG A 93 3.64 12.47 -2.16
CA ARG A 93 3.55 12.69 -0.71
C ARG A 93 2.92 11.51 0.01
N PHE A 94 1.90 10.90 -0.58
CA PHE A 94 1.24 9.75 0.04
C PHE A 94 2.19 8.56 0.21
N SER A 95 2.91 8.19 -0.84
CA SER A 95 3.93 7.12 -0.77
C SER A 95 5.06 7.45 0.21
N GLN A 96 5.48 8.72 0.31
CA GLN A 96 6.49 9.12 1.28
C GLN A 96 6.01 8.90 2.73
N ALA A 97 4.76 9.23 3.01
CA ALA A 97 4.19 9.09 4.34
C ALA A 97 4.05 7.61 4.74
N ILE A 98 3.56 6.77 3.81
CA ILE A 98 3.50 5.31 3.97
C ILE A 98 4.90 4.75 4.24
N TYR A 99 5.90 5.14 3.44
CA TYR A 99 7.27 4.64 3.59
C TYR A 99 7.87 5.02 4.94
N LYS A 100 7.69 6.27 5.38
CA LYS A 100 8.15 6.73 6.70
C LYS A 100 7.59 5.86 7.82
N LYS A 101 6.30 5.53 7.76
CA LYS A 101 5.64 4.66 8.73
C LYS A 101 6.22 3.24 8.72
N ILE A 102 6.29 2.61 7.55
CA ILE A 102 6.85 1.26 7.39
C ILE A 102 8.29 1.19 7.91
N ILE A 103 9.11 2.18 7.58
CA ILE A 103 10.51 2.24 8.03
C ILE A 103 10.62 2.49 9.54
N ALA A 104 9.74 3.31 10.11
CA ALA A 104 9.70 3.50 11.56
C ALA A 104 9.38 2.19 12.28
N ASP A 105 8.38 1.45 11.81
CA ASP A 105 7.99 0.15 12.36
C ASP A 105 9.10 -0.90 12.17
N ALA A 106 9.70 -0.96 10.99
CA ALA A 106 10.81 -1.87 10.70
C ALA A 106 12.03 -1.59 11.60
N LYS A 107 12.34 -0.33 11.92
CA LYS A 107 13.43 0.02 12.84
C LYS A 107 13.21 -0.43 14.28
N GLN A 108 11.96 -0.65 14.69
CA GLN A 108 11.65 -1.21 16.01
C GLN A 108 11.94 -2.72 16.07
N GLN A 109 11.97 -3.38 14.92
CA GLN A 109 12.32 -4.80 14.82
C GLN A 109 13.82 -4.99 15.07
N ARG A 110 14.18 -6.12 15.70
CA ARG A 110 15.58 -6.51 15.92
C ARG A 110 16.01 -7.47 14.82
N PHE A 111 16.87 -7.00 13.92
CA PHE A 111 17.49 -7.84 12.90
C PHE A 111 18.78 -8.47 13.42
N GLN A 112 18.93 -9.78 13.25
CA GLN A 112 20.13 -10.50 13.68
C GLN A 112 21.37 -9.99 12.94
N GLY A 113 22.44 -9.68 13.68
CA GLY A 113 23.70 -9.18 13.10
C GLY A 113 23.69 -7.69 12.77
N PHE A 114 22.58 -6.98 12.99
CA PHE A 114 22.49 -5.52 12.79
C PHE A 114 22.29 -4.80 14.12
N ARG A 115 22.71 -3.53 14.15
CA ARG A 115 22.49 -2.68 15.32
C ARG A 115 20.99 -2.39 15.46
N PRO A 116 20.47 -2.27 16.70
CA PRO A 116 19.09 -1.81 16.91
C PRO A 116 18.82 -0.49 16.16
N GLY A 117 17.68 -0.40 15.48
CA GLY A 117 17.32 0.76 14.65
C GLY A 117 17.97 0.80 13.26
N THR A 118 18.74 -0.21 12.86
CA THR A 118 19.30 -0.34 11.50
C THR A 118 18.53 -1.38 10.70
N ILE A 119 18.07 -0.98 9.52
CA ILE A 119 17.43 -1.88 8.56
C ILE A 119 18.54 -2.49 7.67
N PRO A 120 18.56 -3.81 7.47
CA PRO A 120 19.47 -4.45 6.53
C PRO A 120 19.34 -3.88 5.10
N PRO A 121 20.43 -3.52 4.41
CA PRO A 121 20.37 -2.87 3.10
C PRO A 121 19.64 -3.67 2.02
N HIS A 122 19.69 -5.01 2.10
CA HIS A 122 19.00 -5.89 1.14
C HIS A 122 17.48 -5.87 1.29
N LEU A 123 16.94 -5.38 2.41
CA LEU A 123 15.49 -5.24 2.63
C LEU A 123 14.95 -3.88 2.16
N GLU A 124 15.82 -2.88 1.92
CA GLU A 124 15.36 -1.55 1.47
C GLU A 124 14.55 -1.60 0.16
N PRO A 125 14.96 -2.35 -0.89
CA PRO A 125 14.16 -2.48 -2.10
C PRO A 125 12.79 -3.11 -1.83
N THR A 126 12.72 -4.08 -0.91
CA THR A 126 11.47 -4.74 -0.50
C THR A 126 10.50 -3.74 0.14
N TYR A 127 10.98 -2.90 1.07
CA TYR A 127 10.13 -1.89 1.68
C TYR A 127 9.66 -0.82 0.69
N ARG A 128 10.50 -0.47 -0.31
CA ARG A 128 10.07 0.42 -1.40
C ARG A 128 8.97 -0.20 -2.26
N ALA A 129 9.16 -1.44 -2.69
CA ALA A 129 8.16 -2.16 -3.47
C ALA A 129 6.83 -2.30 -2.71
N PHE A 130 6.90 -2.68 -1.43
CA PHE A 130 5.72 -2.76 -0.57
C PHE A 130 5.02 -1.41 -0.42
N THR A 131 5.77 -0.32 -0.27
CA THR A 131 5.18 1.03 -0.21
C THR A 131 4.46 1.42 -1.49
N MET A 132 5.05 1.11 -2.65
CA MET A 132 4.40 1.38 -3.94
C MET A 132 3.09 0.60 -4.09
N ASP A 133 3.09 -0.68 -3.70
CA ASP A 133 1.90 -1.54 -3.76
C ASP A 133 0.79 -1.05 -2.82
N GLU A 134 1.12 -0.80 -1.56
CA GLU A 134 0.16 -0.28 -0.58
C GLU A 134 -0.40 1.08 -1.02
N CYS A 135 0.47 2.00 -1.47
CA CYS A 135 0.05 3.30 -1.99
C CYS A 135 -0.93 3.15 -3.16
N ALA A 136 -0.63 2.26 -4.12
CA ALA A 136 -1.50 2.04 -5.28
C ALA A 136 -2.85 1.45 -4.87
N ARG A 137 -2.85 0.40 -4.03
CA ARG A 137 -4.09 -0.27 -3.60
C ARG A 137 -5.00 0.63 -2.79
N GLU A 138 -4.45 1.38 -1.83
CA GLU A 138 -5.24 2.34 -1.04
C GLU A 138 -5.86 3.42 -1.93
N THR A 139 -5.09 3.94 -2.90
CA THR A 139 -5.59 4.96 -3.83
C THR A 139 -6.75 4.43 -4.67
N VAL A 140 -6.68 3.17 -5.14
CA VAL A 140 -7.77 2.53 -5.89
C VAL A 140 -9.02 2.37 -5.02
N LEU A 141 -8.87 1.92 -3.78
CA LEU A 141 -10.02 1.72 -2.89
C LEU A 141 -10.71 3.04 -2.54
N GLU A 142 -9.93 4.09 -2.26
CA GLU A 142 -10.46 5.43 -2.01
C GLU A 142 -11.16 5.98 -3.27
N ALA A 143 -10.59 5.78 -4.46
CA ALA A 143 -11.22 6.14 -5.71
C ALA A 143 -12.58 5.44 -5.93
N LEU A 144 -12.70 4.14 -5.63
CA LEU A 144 -13.97 3.42 -5.69
C LEU A 144 -14.99 4.01 -4.73
N GLN A 145 -14.57 4.26 -3.49
CA GLN A 145 -15.44 4.80 -2.44
C GLN A 145 -16.00 6.17 -2.82
N GLN A 146 -15.15 7.07 -3.34
CA GLN A 146 -15.57 8.40 -3.81
C GLN A 146 -16.54 8.35 -5.01
N ASN A 147 -16.50 7.25 -5.77
CA ASN A 147 -17.40 7.00 -6.88
C ASN A 147 -18.62 6.16 -6.49
N ASN A 148 -18.96 6.03 -5.21
CA ASN A 148 -20.08 5.20 -4.73
C ASN A 148 -20.01 3.74 -5.21
N ILE A 149 -18.79 3.20 -5.34
CA ILE A 149 -18.56 1.79 -5.65
C ILE A 149 -18.06 1.13 -4.38
N ARG A 150 -18.82 0.17 -3.87
CA ARG A 150 -18.41 -0.63 -2.71
C ARG A 150 -17.45 -1.73 -3.18
N PRO A 151 -16.17 -1.72 -2.79
CA PRO A 151 -15.25 -2.79 -3.15
C PRO A 151 -15.66 -4.11 -2.49
N PHE A 152 -15.41 -5.22 -3.19
CA PHE A 152 -15.50 -6.55 -2.58
C PHE A 152 -14.28 -6.83 -1.70
N GLU A 153 -14.43 -7.70 -0.71
CA GLU A 153 -13.33 -8.10 0.19
C GLU A 153 -12.13 -8.65 -0.60
N SER A 154 -12.39 -9.41 -1.66
CA SER A 154 -11.33 -9.98 -2.50
C SER A 154 -10.70 -8.98 -3.45
N SER A 155 -11.27 -7.77 -3.62
CA SER A 155 -10.76 -6.77 -4.56
C SER A 155 -9.34 -6.34 -4.22
N ARG A 156 -8.98 -6.27 -2.93
CA ARG A 156 -7.62 -5.92 -2.51
C ARG A 156 -6.60 -6.94 -3.02
N SER A 157 -6.93 -8.23 -2.98
CA SER A 157 -6.00 -9.31 -3.33
C SER A 157 -6.00 -9.65 -4.82
N GLU A 158 -7.13 -9.46 -5.50
CA GLU A 158 -7.31 -9.84 -6.91
C GLU A 158 -6.92 -8.74 -7.90
N MET A 159 -6.88 -7.47 -7.47
CA MET A 159 -6.50 -6.38 -8.38
C MET A 159 -5.03 -6.47 -8.80
N THR A 160 -4.78 -6.23 -10.08
CA THR A 160 -3.46 -6.21 -10.70
C THR A 160 -3.10 -4.78 -11.09
N ILE A 161 -1.89 -4.35 -10.76
CA ILE A 161 -1.39 -3.00 -11.08
C ILE A 161 -0.42 -3.09 -12.24
N GLU A 162 -0.74 -2.38 -13.32
CA GLU A 162 -0.02 -2.40 -14.59
C GLU A 162 0.32 -0.98 -15.06
N ARG A 163 1.17 -0.90 -16.09
CA ARG A 163 1.51 0.34 -16.82
C ARG A 163 1.95 1.48 -15.90
N ILE A 164 2.94 1.19 -15.05
CA ILE A 164 3.44 2.14 -14.07
C ILE A 164 4.33 3.14 -14.78
N SER A 165 3.97 4.42 -14.76
CA SER A 165 4.78 5.51 -15.29
C SER A 165 5.25 6.42 -14.16
N PHE A 166 6.50 6.86 -14.20
CA PHE A 166 7.05 7.78 -13.20
C PHE A 166 8.12 8.66 -13.85
N PRO A 167 8.35 9.88 -13.32
CA PRO A 167 9.42 10.73 -13.82
C PRO A 167 10.79 10.02 -13.63
N PRO A 168 11.82 10.35 -14.41
CA PRO A 168 13.15 9.82 -14.20
C PRO A 168 13.68 10.23 -12.82
N PRO A 169 14.45 9.37 -12.14
CA PRO A 169 15.01 9.70 -10.84
C PRO A 169 15.91 10.93 -10.96
N VAL A 170 15.63 11.96 -10.15
CA VAL A 170 16.46 13.17 -10.14
C VAL A 170 17.88 12.77 -9.73
N PRO A 171 18.92 13.07 -10.53
CA PRO A 171 20.28 12.73 -10.17
C PRO A 171 20.61 13.40 -8.84
N LYS A 172 21.05 12.60 -7.86
CA LYS A 172 21.47 13.10 -6.54
C LYS A 172 22.51 14.21 -6.78
N ARG A 173 22.13 15.48 -6.56
CA ARG A 173 23.06 16.60 -6.58
C ARG A 173 24.14 16.28 -5.54
N SER A 174 25.33 15.94 -6.03
CA SER A 174 26.50 15.76 -5.18
C SER A 174 26.73 17.07 -4.45
N LYS A 175 26.89 16.99 -3.13
CA LYS A 175 27.09 18.14 -2.25
C LYS A 175 28.47 18.75 -2.53
N LYS A 176 28.61 19.54 -3.60
CA LYS A 176 29.85 20.27 -3.94
C LYS A 176 29.54 21.67 -4.46
N SER A 177 29.99 22.65 -3.68
CA SER A 177 30.20 24.08 -3.96
C SER A 177 29.12 24.90 -4.67
N LYS A 178 28.65 25.92 -3.94
CA LYS A 178 27.95 27.13 -4.40
C LYS A 178 28.62 27.72 -5.65
N GLN A 179 28.02 27.57 -6.82
CA GLN A 179 28.26 28.42 -7.99
C GLN A 179 26.94 28.78 -8.67
N LYS A 180 26.91 30.03 -9.15
CA LYS A 180 25.77 30.80 -9.64
C LYS A 180 25.06 30.14 -10.82
N ALA A 181 23.78 30.49 -10.93
CA ALA A 181 22.79 30.00 -11.89
C ALA A 181 23.23 30.09 -13.35
N ASP A 182 22.90 29.04 -14.09
CA ASP A 182 22.25 29.15 -15.39
C ASP A 182 21.12 28.10 -15.42
N ALA A 183 19.90 28.55 -15.71
CA ALA A 183 18.72 27.70 -15.80
C ALA A 183 18.78 26.92 -17.13
N PRO A 184 18.89 25.58 -17.11
CA PRO A 184 18.73 24.80 -18.33
C PRO A 184 17.22 24.71 -18.62
N ALA A 185 16.87 24.94 -19.88
CA ALA A 185 15.53 24.80 -20.41
C ALA A 185 14.84 23.52 -19.89
N GLU A 186 13.61 23.71 -19.41
CA GLU A 186 12.70 22.71 -18.89
C GLU A 186 12.27 21.75 -20.01
N VAL A 187 13.18 20.84 -20.40
CA VAL A 187 12.82 19.68 -21.19
C VAL A 187 11.99 18.80 -20.26
N ALA A 188 10.69 18.76 -20.52
CA ALA A 188 9.76 17.92 -19.76
C ALA A 188 10.37 16.51 -19.65
N PRO A 189 10.62 16.03 -18.42
CA PRO A 189 11.35 14.79 -18.25
C PRO A 189 10.57 13.65 -18.89
N GLU A 190 11.25 12.85 -19.71
CA GLU A 190 10.64 11.69 -20.38
C GLU A 190 10.20 10.67 -19.31
N TRP A 191 8.89 10.49 -19.18
CA TRP A 191 8.31 9.57 -18.21
C TRP A 191 8.68 8.13 -18.56
N LEU A 192 9.18 7.39 -17.57
CA LEU A 192 9.55 5.99 -17.72
C LEU A 192 8.34 5.11 -17.45
N THR A 193 7.88 4.37 -18.46
CA THR A 193 6.78 3.40 -18.31
C THR A 193 7.32 1.98 -18.15
N LYS A 194 6.84 1.26 -17.14
CA LYS A 194 7.23 -0.12 -16.79
C LYS A 194 6.00 -1.00 -16.68
N LYS A 195 6.19 -2.31 -16.84
CA LYS A 195 5.06 -3.28 -16.82
C LYS A 195 4.67 -3.67 -15.41
N SER A 196 5.62 -3.67 -14.48
CA SER A 196 5.42 -4.12 -13.09
C SER A 196 6.06 -3.18 -12.07
N MET A 197 5.57 -3.24 -10.82
CA MET A 197 6.13 -2.45 -9.70
C MET A 197 7.61 -2.77 -9.46
N LYS A 198 7.97 -4.05 -9.59
CA LYS A 198 9.36 -4.49 -9.44
C LYS A 198 10.27 -3.80 -10.45
N GLU A 199 9.88 -3.78 -11.72
CA GLU A 199 10.63 -3.08 -12.77
C GLU A 199 10.73 -1.57 -12.51
N ALA A 200 9.69 -0.95 -11.94
CA ALA A 200 9.71 0.46 -11.59
C ALA A 200 10.69 0.77 -10.45
N VAL A 201 10.70 -0.04 -9.40
CA VAL A 201 11.64 0.08 -8.27
C VAL A 201 13.08 -0.17 -8.73
N ASP A 202 13.30 -1.20 -9.55
CA ASP A 202 14.62 -1.53 -10.11
C ASP A 202 15.12 -0.43 -11.06
N ALA A 203 14.20 0.24 -11.78
CA ALA A 203 14.49 1.40 -12.62
C ALA A 203 14.68 2.70 -11.83
N GLY A 204 14.64 2.65 -10.49
CA GLY A 204 15.07 3.74 -9.63
C GLY A 204 13.96 4.57 -9.00
N TRP A 205 12.68 4.18 -9.13
CA TRP A 205 11.60 4.84 -8.41
C TRP A 205 11.87 4.87 -6.89
N GLN A 206 11.56 5.99 -6.24
CA GLN A 206 11.69 6.17 -4.80
C GLN A 206 10.39 6.68 -4.16
N PRO A 207 10.08 6.29 -2.91
CA PRO A 207 9.00 6.92 -2.14
C PRO A 207 9.20 8.44 -2.04
N GLY A 208 8.13 9.22 -2.24
CA GLY A 208 8.24 10.66 -2.46
C GLY A 208 8.14 11.08 -3.93
N GLN A 209 8.24 10.13 -4.85
CA GLN A 209 8.13 10.36 -6.29
C GLN A 209 6.75 9.92 -6.79
N SER A 210 6.02 10.83 -7.44
CA SER A 210 4.73 10.51 -8.06
C SER A 210 4.89 9.44 -9.13
N PHE A 211 3.88 8.58 -9.26
CA PHE A 211 3.81 7.55 -10.28
C PHE A 211 2.35 7.33 -10.69
N SER A 212 2.08 7.17 -11.97
CA SER A 212 0.75 6.89 -12.51
C SER A 212 0.65 5.41 -12.87
N PHE A 213 -0.54 4.84 -12.83
CA PHE A 213 -0.74 3.41 -13.09
C PHE A 213 -2.17 3.10 -13.53
N VAL A 214 -2.37 1.87 -14.02
CA VAL A 214 -3.68 1.30 -14.35
C VAL A 214 -3.90 0.07 -13.49
N ALA A 215 -5.00 0.04 -12.74
CA ALA A 215 -5.45 -1.11 -11.98
C ALA A 215 -6.55 -1.85 -12.74
N THR A 216 -6.39 -3.15 -12.89
CA THR A 216 -7.34 -4.09 -13.53
C THR A 216 -7.77 -5.16 -12.55
N GLY A 217 -8.85 -5.90 -12.85
CA GLY A 217 -9.40 -6.90 -11.93
C GLY A 217 -9.99 -6.30 -10.65
N VAL A 218 -10.33 -5.00 -10.66
CA VAL A 218 -10.87 -4.30 -9.50
C VAL A 218 -12.35 -4.66 -9.38
N LYS A 219 -12.76 -5.32 -8.29
CA LYS A 219 -14.14 -5.80 -8.13
C LYS A 219 -14.92 -4.95 -7.14
N GLY A 220 -16.09 -4.48 -7.54
CA GLY A 220 -16.98 -3.72 -6.68
C GLY A 220 -18.39 -3.57 -7.22
N GLN A 221 -19.32 -3.26 -6.32
CA GLN A 221 -20.73 -3.04 -6.63
C GLN A 221 -21.03 -1.54 -6.61
N LYS A 222 -21.54 -1.01 -7.73
CA LYS A 222 -22.05 0.37 -7.79
C LYS A 222 -23.29 0.48 -6.91
N LEU A 223 -23.25 1.37 -5.93
CA LEU A 223 -24.41 1.70 -5.11
C LEU A 223 -25.27 2.70 -5.86
N LYS A 224 -26.60 2.54 -5.78
CA LYS A 224 -27.53 3.59 -6.20
C LYS A 224 -27.56 4.66 -5.10
N ASP A 225 -27.86 5.90 -5.45
CA ASP A 225 -27.78 7.05 -4.52
C ASP A 225 -28.61 6.88 -3.23
N GLN A 226 -29.65 6.03 -3.24
CA GLN A 226 -30.44 5.69 -2.05
C GLN A 226 -29.74 4.70 -1.10
N ASP A 227 -28.86 3.84 -1.60
CA ASP A 227 -28.14 2.82 -0.82
C ASP A 227 -26.81 3.33 -0.26
N ALA A 228 -26.26 4.41 -0.84
CA ALA A 228 -25.00 5.01 -0.39
C ALA A 228 -25.09 5.59 1.03
N ALA A 229 -26.24 6.16 1.42
CA ALA A 229 -26.47 6.70 2.76
C ALA A 229 -26.56 5.61 3.86
N ALA A 230 -26.84 4.36 3.48
CA ALA A 230 -26.92 3.22 4.39
C ALA A 230 -25.62 2.40 4.45
N ALA A 231 -24.65 2.70 3.60
CA ALA A 231 -23.38 1.99 3.56
C ALA A 231 -22.47 2.46 4.70
N MET A 232 -22.21 1.56 5.65
CA MET A 232 -21.23 1.84 6.71
C MET A 232 -19.79 1.85 6.14
N PRO A 233 -18.93 2.75 6.63
CA PRO A 233 -17.52 2.74 6.26
C PRO A 233 -16.85 1.43 6.71
N LEU A 234 -15.94 0.92 5.90
CA LEU A 234 -15.12 -0.25 6.23
C LEU A 234 -14.33 0.05 7.51
N GLY A 235 -14.59 -0.69 8.59
CA GLY A 235 -13.90 -0.55 9.88
C GLY A 235 -14.73 -0.05 11.06
N ALA A 236 -16.02 0.26 10.88
CA ALA A 236 -16.89 0.71 11.98
C ALA A 236 -17.22 -0.38 13.04
N ASN A 237 -16.79 -1.64 12.81
CA ASN A 237 -17.00 -2.78 13.70
C ASN A 237 -15.68 -3.39 14.18
N TYR A 238 -14.80 -2.58 14.77
CA TYR A 238 -13.70 -3.07 15.60
C TYR A 238 -13.76 -2.44 16.99
#